data_AF-A0A3P1T7P3-F1
#
_entry.id   AF-A0A3P1T7P3-F1
#
_cell.length_a   1.000
_cell.length_b   1.000
_cell.length_c   1.000
_cell.angle_alpha   90.00
_cell.angle_beta   90.00
_cell.angle_gamma   90.00
#
_symmetry.space_group_name_H-M   'P 1'
#
loop_
_entity.id
_entity.type
_entity.pdbx_description
1 polymer ?
#
loop_
_entity_poly.entity_id
_entity_poly.type
_entity_poly.pdbx_seq_one_letter_code
_entity_poly.pdbx_strand_id
1 'polypeptide(L)'
;MGKFRLRAAVAAMAAASLVMTAGPAQAEVPTGVAEAPSYNPVSPWHVQNMIDDMTLPNDGTVAGQYPYFGSHAGWAEKARVVMGNIPKGSNAPDYWRDAVISGKYKYDTDWKALQPWIAIFTLSDNQATNTRVEVSSIRAYILSKKTNQWELFEDHPTSGGIFDEGYAHLPHVQADERQDGGFTLVKPPAADARQIYHSWGEPKALKDPSDIKAVHVRVFTRLVLDDPNGPDDRHLAKYALQVGADYYPEVGSTVNDADLLMKGQGKWFPGVGISRAVQVTNEQRLTSFTTLDAAVQEPGGSKNPNGSLNVEEFRKNPPPF
;
A
#
# COMPACT_ATOMS: atom_id res chain seq x y z
N MET A 1 -9.88 -49.00 63.45
CA MET A 1 -10.33 -47.74 64.08
C MET A 1 -9.90 -46.56 63.20
N GLY A 2 -10.79 -45.59 62.95
CA GLY A 2 -10.55 -44.22 62.43
C GLY A 2 -10.03 -44.07 61.00
N LYS A 3 -10.81 -43.67 59.97
CA LYS A 3 -11.30 -42.30 59.60
C LYS A 3 -10.19 -41.21 59.59
N PHE A 4 -9.91 -40.61 58.44
CA PHE A 4 -10.38 -39.26 58.04
C PHE A 4 -9.75 -38.77 56.71
N ARG A 5 -10.57 -38.10 55.90
CA ARG A 5 -10.19 -37.26 54.75
C ARG A 5 -9.72 -35.89 55.27
N LEU A 6 -8.82 -35.19 54.58
CA LEU A 6 -9.03 -33.78 54.19
C LEU A 6 -8.01 -33.28 53.15
N ARG A 7 -8.52 -32.38 52.30
CA ARG A 7 -7.82 -31.62 51.26
C ARG A 7 -6.93 -30.53 51.87
N ALA A 8 -5.84 -30.19 51.18
CA ALA A 8 -5.29 -28.84 51.16
C ALA A 8 -4.67 -28.56 49.78
N ALA A 9 -5.14 -27.51 49.13
CA ALA A 9 -4.43 -26.83 48.06
C ALA A 9 -3.36 -25.92 48.68
N VAL A 10 -2.27 -25.62 47.96
CA VAL A 10 -1.60 -24.30 47.87
C VAL A 10 -0.29 -24.40 47.05
N ALA A 11 -0.13 -23.40 46.18
CA ALA A 11 1.07 -22.78 45.62
C ALA A 11 2.00 -23.51 44.62
N ALA A 12 2.33 -22.72 43.60
CA ALA A 12 3.26 -22.93 42.51
C ALA A 12 4.74 -23.09 42.94
N MET A 13 5.53 -23.79 42.11
CA MET A 13 6.74 -23.22 41.49
C MET A 13 7.36 -24.19 40.45
N ALA A 14 7.74 -23.57 39.33
CA ALA A 14 8.74 -23.90 38.30
C ALA A 14 9.35 -25.31 38.18
N ALA A 15 9.33 -25.84 36.95
CA ALA A 15 10.48 -26.50 36.35
C ALA A 15 10.48 -26.27 34.83
N ALA A 16 11.46 -25.49 34.37
CA ALA A 16 11.75 -25.27 32.96
C ALA A 16 12.46 -26.51 32.39
N SER A 17 11.96 -27.05 31.28
CA SER A 17 12.70 -28.01 30.46
C SER A 17 13.10 -27.31 29.16
N LEU A 18 14.39 -27.03 29.05
CA LEU A 18 15.09 -26.61 27.84
C LEU A 18 14.84 -27.64 26.73
N VAL A 19 14.29 -27.20 25.59
CA VAL A 19 14.45 -27.90 24.32
C VAL A 19 15.31 -26.98 23.46
N MET A 20 16.60 -27.33 23.32
CA MET A 20 17.46 -26.73 22.31
C MET A 20 17.06 -27.30 20.95
N THR A 21 16.25 -26.56 20.18
CA THR A 21 16.19 -26.77 18.74
C THR A 21 17.25 -25.89 18.10
N ALA A 22 18.27 -26.51 17.50
CA ALA A 22 19.23 -25.81 16.65
C ALA A 22 18.47 -25.08 15.53
N GLY A 23 18.63 -23.76 15.47
CA GLY A 23 18.06 -22.94 14.40
C GLY A 23 18.76 -23.20 13.05
N PRO A 24 18.11 -22.85 11.93
CA PRO A 24 18.76 -22.90 10.62
C PRO A 24 19.93 -21.91 10.61
N ALA A 25 21.07 -22.35 10.08
CA ALA A 25 22.27 -21.54 9.94
C ALA A 25 21.94 -20.24 9.19
N GLN A 26 22.18 -19.10 9.85
CA GLN A 26 22.14 -17.78 9.22
C GLN A 26 23.20 -17.74 8.11
N ALA A 27 22.76 -17.51 6.87
CA ALA A 27 23.65 -17.08 5.81
C ALA A 27 24.25 -15.72 6.21
N GLU A 28 25.57 -15.56 6.05
CA GLU A 28 26.26 -14.30 6.33
C GLU A 28 25.66 -13.18 5.48
N VAL A 29 25.11 -12.15 6.14
CA VAL A 29 24.62 -10.93 5.50
C VAL A 29 25.83 -10.05 5.16
N PRO A 30 25.98 -9.56 3.93
CA PRO A 30 27.06 -8.64 3.56
C PRO A 30 27.06 -7.39 4.45
N THR A 31 28.23 -6.96 4.88
CA THR A 31 28.44 -5.76 5.70
C THR A 31 27.93 -4.50 4.97
N GLY A 32 26.95 -3.80 5.56
CA GLY A 32 26.44 -2.51 5.07
C GLY A 32 24.92 -2.43 4.86
N VAL A 33 24.19 -3.55 4.98
CA VAL A 33 22.72 -3.52 5.03
C VAL A 33 22.29 -3.39 6.48
N ALA A 34 21.50 -2.37 6.82
CA ALA A 34 20.87 -2.30 8.13
C ALA A 34 20.12 -3.61 8.37
N GLU A 35 20.35 -4.26 9.52
CA GLU A 35 19.64 -5.48 9.88
C GLU A 35 18.14 -5.25 9.65
N ALA A 36 17.51 -6.11 8.85
CA ALA A 36 16.06 -6.13 8.76
C ALA A 36 15.54 -6.23 10.20
N PRO A 37 14.68 -5.30 10.66
CA PRO A 37 14.26 -5.27 12.06
C PRO A 37 13.72 -6.65 12.43
N SER A 38 14.19 -7.18 13.57
CA SER A 38 13.78 -8.48 14.10
C SER A 38 12.26 -8.60 14.05
N TYR A 39 11.77 -9.67 13.41
CA TYR A 39 10.34 -9.96 13.25
C TYR A 39 9.64 -9.96 14.62
N ASN A 40 8.99 -8.85 14.97
CA ASN A 40 7.94 -8.86 15.98
C ASN A 40 6.69 -9.42 15.31
N PRO A 41 6.00 -10.42 15.91
CA PRO A 41 4.78 -10.94 15.32
C PRO A 41 3.78 -9.79 15.14
N VAL A 42 3.30 -9.64 13.91
CA VAL A 42 2.28 -8.64 13.56
C VAL A 42 1.05 -8.93 14.42
N SER A 43 0.63 -7.96 15.23
CA SER A 43 -0.55 -8.15 16.07
C SER A 43 -1.79 -8.47 15.21
N PRO A 44 -2.73 -9.30 15.68
CA PRO A 44 -3.99 -9.54 14.97
C PRO A 44 -4.75 -8.26 14.60
N TRP A 45 -4.58 -7.20 15.40
CA TRP A 45 -5.15 -5.88 15.13
C TRP A 45 -4.54 -5.21 13.89
N HIS A 46 -3.21 -5.28 13.72
CA HIS A 46 -2.56 -4.77 12.51
C HIS A 46 -3.00 -5.52 11.25
N VAL A 47 -3.14 -6.84 11.33
CA VAL A 47 -3.65 -7.65 10.21
C VAL A 47 -5.08 -7.25 9.85
N GLN A 48 -5.93 -7.00 10.86
CA GLN A 48 -7.29 -6.52 10.60
C GLN A 48 -7.29 -5.15 9.93
N ASN A 49 -6.46 -4.21 10.36
CA ASN A 49 -6.35 -2.91 9.70
C ASN A 49 -5.95 -3.03 8.22
N MET A 50 -5.02 -3.91 7.88
CA MET A 50 -4.63 -4.17 6.48
C MET A 50 -5.80 -4.73 5.65
N ILE A 51 -6.65 -5.57 6.26
CA ILE A 51 -7.86 -6.10 5.60
C ILE A 51 -8.93 -5.01 5.47
N ASP A 52 -9.09 -4.17 6.49
CA ASP A 52 -10.03 -3.05 6.50
C ASP A 52 -9.66 -2.03 5.42
N ASP A 53 -8.36 -1.77 5.23
CA ASP A 53 -7.84 -0.94 4.12
C ASP A 53 -8.18 -1.49 2.73
N MET A 54 -8.52 -2.78 2.63
CA MET A 54 -8.96 -3.42 1.39
C MET A 54 -10.47 -3.63 1.28
N THR A 55 -11.25 -3.44 2.35
CA THR A 55 -12.67 -3.85 2.39
C THR A 55 -13.64 -2.72 2.75
N LEU A 56 -13.19 -1.74 3.52
CA LEU A 56 -14.01 -0.59 3.90
C LEU A 56 -14.05 0.47 2.77
N PRO A 57 -15.10 1.31 2.76
CA PRO A 57 -15.12 2.49 1.91
C PRO A 57 -13.99 3.48 2.21
N ASN A 58 -13.71 4.36 1.26
CA ASN A 58 -12.81 5.49 1.48
C ASN A 58 -13.32 6.36 2.64
N ASP A 59 -12.41 6.76 3.53
CA ASP A 59 -12.72 7.74 4.58
C ASP A 59 -13.10 9.09 3.96
N GLY A 60 -13.85 9.91 4.70
CA GLY A 60 -14.38 11.18 4.21
C GLY A 60 -15.58 11.05 3.26
N THR A 61 -15.93 9.83 2.83
CA THR A 61 -17.11 9.60 1.98
C THR A 61 -18.38 9.63 2.83
N VAL A 62 -19.23 10.63 2.62
CA VAL A 62 -20.60 10.68 3.16
C VAL A 62 -21.55 10.30 2.03
N ALA A 63 -22.65 9.59 2.32
CA ALA A 63 -23.61 9.17 1.30
C ALA A 63 -24.03 10.35 0.38
N GLY A 64 -23.72 10.24 -0.92
CA GLY A 64 -24.01 11.27 -1.93
C GLY A 64 -22.94 12.36 -2.08
N GLN A 65 -21.84 12.31 -1.33
CA GLN A 65 -20.68 13.19 -1.47
C GLN A 65 -19.48 12.41 -2.04
N TYR A 66 -18.83 12.99 -3.06
CA TYR A 66 -17.63 12.44 -3.70
C TYR A 66 -16.44 13.34 -3.32
N PRO A 67 -15.83 13.12 -2.15
CA PRO A 67 -14.88 14.08 -1.56
C PRO A 67 -13.57 14.18 -2.36
N TYR A 68 -13.30 13.19 -3.21
CA TYR A 68 -12.17 13.16 -4.14
C TYR A 68 -12.56 13.84 -5.46
N PHE A 69 -12.67 15.17 -5.43
CA PHE A 69 -12.93 16.04 -6.57
C PHE A 69 -14.28 15.88 -7.29
N GLY A 70 -15.26 15.20 -6.67
CA GLY A 70 -16.51 14.84 -7.36
C GLY A 70 -16.43 13.52 -8.13
N SER A 71 -15.31 12.79 -8.04
CA SER A 71 -15.04 11.62 -8.87
C SER A 71 -15.94 10.44 -8.53
N HIS A 72 -16.51 9.84 -9.58
CA HIS A 72 -17.25 8.57 -9.52
C HIS A 72 -16.38 7.40 -10.02
N ALA A 73 -15.08 7.65 -10.20
CA ALA A 73 -14.15 6.60 -10.60
C ALA A 73 -14.03 5.58 -9.46
N GLY A 74 -13.81 4.32 -9.81
CA GLY A 74 -13.79 3.25 -8.82
C GLY A 74 -12.80 3.47 -7.66
N TRP A 75 -11.63 4.05 -7.94
CA TRP A 75 -10.61 4.37 -6.93
C TRP A 75 -11.06 5.41 -5.90
N ALA A 76 -12.04 6.25 -6.25
CA ALA A 76 -12.60 7.27 -5.37
C ALA A 76 -13.66 6.70 -4.41
N GLU A 77 -14.05 5.44 -4.56
CA GLU A 77 -15.08 4.79 -3.73
C GLU A 77 -14.50 3.79 -2.71
N LYS A 78 -13.66 2.86 -3.18
CA LYS A 78 -13.16 1.71 -2.41
C LYS A 78 -11.81 1.22 -2.94
N ALA A 79 -11.14 0.41 -2.12
CA ALA A 79 -9.99 -0.37 -2.53
C ALA A 79 -10.30 -1.31 -3.68
N ARG A 80 -9.34 -1.46 -4.60
CA ARG A 80 -9.47 -2.28 -5.80
C ARG A 80 -8.22 -3.10 -6.08
N VAL A 81 -8.43 -4.36 -6.44
CA VAL A 81 -7.41 -5.16 -7.10
C VAL A 81 -7.62 -5.03 -8.61
N VAL A 82 -6.56 -4.60 -9.29
CA VAL A 82 -6.58 -4.29 -10.71
C VAL A 82 -5.98 -5.47 -11.47
N MET A 83 -4.66 -5.55 -11.65
CA MET A 83 -4.01 -6.77 -12.18
C MET A 83 -3.68 -7.80 -11.09
N GLY A 84 -3.71 -7.43 -9.82
CA GLY A 84 -3.44 -8.34 -8.72
C GLY A 84 -2.10 -9.07 -8.83
N ASN A 85 -2.11 -10.38 -8.64
CA ASN A 85 -0.90 -11.21 -8.57
C ASN A 85 -0.49 -11.84 -9.91
N ILE A 86 -1.07 -11.35 -11.00
CA ILE A 86 -0.84 -11.84 -12.35
C ILE A 86 -0.43 -10.64 -13.20
N PRO A 87 0.88 -10.35 -13.29
CA PRO A 87 1.40 -9.20 -14.04
C PRO A 87 1.38 -9.50 -15.54
N LYS A 88 0.19 -9.68 -16.12
CA LYS A 88 -0.01 -9.93 -17.55
C LYS A 88 -1.09 -9.04 -18.12
N GLY A 89 -0.91 -8.61 -19.36
CA GLY A 89 -1.91 -7.84 -20.09
C GLY A 89 -3.29 -8.49 -20.12
N SER A 90 -3.34 -9.82 -20.22
CA SER A 90 -4.57 -10.61 -20.15
C SER A 90 -5.33 -10.46 -18.83
N ASN A 91 -4.64 -10.03 -17.77
CA ASN A 91 -5.19 -9.73 -16.45
C ASN A 91 -5.48 -8.24 -16.23
N ALA A 92 -5.09 -7.35 -17.14
CA ALA A 92 -5.44 -5.94 -17.06
C ALA A 92 -6.96 -5.73 -17.27
N PRO A 93 -7.55 -4.64 -16.75
CA PRO A 93 -8.98 -4.38 -16.91
C PRO A 93 -9.42 -4.17 -18.36
N ASP A 94 -10.67 -4.52 -18.67
CA ASP A 94 -11.24 -4.42 -20.02
C ASP A 94 -11.12 -2.99 -20.59
N TYR A 95 -11.44 -1.98 -19.78
CA TYR A 95 -11.37 -0.57 -20.19
C TYR A 95 -9.95 -0.16 -20.61
N TRP A 96 -8.91 -0.72 -19.98
CA TRP A 96 -7.53 -0.43 -20.35
C TRP A 96 -7.14 -1.17 -21.63
N ARG A 97 -7.49 -2.46 -21.75
CA ARG A 97 -7.19 -3.28 -22.93
C ARG A 97 -7.90 -2.76 -24.19
N ASP A 98 -9.10 -2.22 -24.05
CA ASP A 98 -9.86 -1.64 -25.16
C ASP A 98 -9.27 -0.29 -25.62
N ALA A 99 -8.67 0.45 -24.68
CA ALA A 99 -8.06 1.75 -24.92
C ALA A 99 -6.64 1.65 -25.50
N VAL A 100 -5.76 0.76 -25.02
CA VAL A 100 -4.41 0.63 -25.60
C VAL A 100 -4.47 0.32 -27.10
N ILE A 101 -3.59 0.93 -27.89
CA ILE A 101 -3.61 0.79 -29.35
C ILE A 101 -2.94 -0.51 -29.80
N SER A 102 -1.73 -0.79 -29.30
CA SER A 102 -0.95 -1.96 -29.68
C SER A 102 -1.44 -3.24 -29.02
N GLY A 103 -1.40 -4.37 -29.72
CA GLY A 103 -1.73 -5.69 -29.15
C GLY A 103 -0.65 -6.27 -28.23
N LYS A 104 0.57 -5.73 -28.27
CA LYS A 104 1.78 -6.33 -27.66
C LYS A 104 1.64 -6.64 -26.17
N TYR A 105 1.04 -5.72 -25.41
CA TYR A 105 0.91 -5.83 -23.95
C TYR A 105 -0.52 -6.11 -23.49
N LYS A 106 -1.44 -6.46 -24.39
CA LYS A 106 -2.86 -6.73 -24.06
C LYS A 106 -3.15 -8.15 -23.60
N TYR A 107 -2.26 -9.09 -23.89
CA TYR A 107 -2.52 -10.51 -23.70
C TYR A 107 -1.48 -11.12 -22.75
N ASP A 108 -1.04 -12.35 -23.00
CA ASP A 108 -0.22 -13.13 -22.07
C ASP A 108 1.25 -12.72 -21.96
N THR A 109 1.60 -11.52 -22.41
CA THR A 109 2.92 -10.93 -22.20
C THR A 109 3.09 -10.58 -20.72
N ASP A 110 4.16 -11.10 -20.11
CA ASP A 110 4.55 -10.75 -18.74
C ASP A 110 4.99 -9.29 -18.67
N TRP A 111 4.53 -8.62 -17.62
CA TRP A 111 4.96 -7.32 -17.18
C TRP A 111 6.01 -7.54 -16.09
N LYS A 112 7.22 -7.05 -16.33
CA LYS A 112 8.41 -7.49 -15.61
C LYS A 112 8.91 -6.50 -14.57
N ALA A 113 8.20 -5.41 -14.35
CA ALA A 113 8.56 -4.43 -13.34
C ALA A 113 7.35 -4.01 -12.50
N LEU A 114 7.64 -3.52 -11.30
CA LEU A 114 6.65 -3.02 -10.34
C LEU A 114 7.18 -1.71 -9.74
N GLN A 115 6.28 -0.78 -9.50
CA GLN A 115 6.57 0.47 -8.80
C GLN A 115 5.48 0.74 -7.75
N PRO A 116 5.81 0.79 -6.46
CA PRO A 116 4.86 1.17 -5.42
C PRO A 116 4.67 2.70 -5.36
N TRP A 117 3.53 3.14 -4.87
CA TRP A 117 3.22 4.57 -4.80
C TRP A 117 2.21 4.89 -3.68
N ILE A 118 2.13 6.18 -3.34
CA ILE A 118 1.10 6.76 -2.46
C ILE A 118 0.48 8.01 -3.08
N ALA A 119 -0.77 8.31 -2.73
CA ALA A 119 -1.44 9.56 -3.07
C ALA A 119 -2.06 10.19 -1.82
N ILE A 120 -1.86 11.49 -1.62
CA ILE A 120 -2.45 12.25 -0.52
C ILE A 120 -3.38 13.32 -1.07
N PHE A 121 -4.59 13.32 -0.55
CA PHE A 121 -5.67 14.23 -0.89
C PHE A 121 -5.99 15.14 0.27
N THR A 122 -6.30 16.40 -0.04
CA THR A 122 -6.93 17.31 0.90
C THR A 122 -8.43 17.29 0.67
N LEU A 123 -9.18 16.89 1.69
CA LEU A 123 -10.64 16.82 1.61
C LEU A 123 -11.23 18.24 1.67
N SER A 124 -12.42 18.40 1.08
CA SER A 124 -13.06 19.72 0.92
C SER A 124 -13.39 20.45 2.22
N ASP A 125 -13.50 19.72 3.34
CA ASP A 125 -13.76 20.25 4.67
C ASP A 125 -12.49 20.50 5.50
N ASN A 126 -11.30 20.37 4.91
CA ASN A 126 -10.03 20.69 5.56
C ASN A 126 -9.94 22.19 5.89
N GLN A 127 -9.73 22.52 7.16
CA GLN A 127 -9.53 23.90 7.62
C GLN A 127 -8.16 24.12 8.27
N ALA A 128 -7.31 23.10 8.31
CA ALA A 128 -5.96 23.22 8.85
C ALA A 128 -5.06 24.04 7.93
N THR A 129 -4.30 24.94 8.56
CA THR A 129 -3.33 25.87 7.95
C THR A 129 -1.91 25.59 8.42
N ASN A 130 -1.72 25.03 9.61
CA ASN A 130 -0.44 24.73 10.26
C ASN A 130 -0.22 23.22 10.49
N THR A 131 -0.78 22.38 9.62
CA THR A 131 -0.62 20.92 9.69
C THR A 131 0.10 20.37 8.45
N ARG A 132 0.90 19.31 8.65
CA ARG A 132 1.52 18.45 7.63
C ARG A 132 1.19 16.99 7.88
N VAL A 133 1.41 16.17 6.87
CA VAL A 133 1.45 14.71 6.97
C VAL A 133 2.92 14.28 7.05
N GLU A 134 3.31 13.67 8.17
CA GLU A 134 4.58 12.93 8.25
C GLU A 134 4.37 11.54 7.67
N VAL A 135 5.23 11.12 6.74
CA VAL A 135 5.13 9.88 5.98
C VAL A 135 6.45 9.10 6.07
N SER A 136 6.40 7.80 6.37
CA SER A 136 7.58 6.92 6.32
C SER A 136 7.96 6.57 4.88
N SER A 137 9.13 5.94 4.67
CA SER A 137 9.43 5.26 3.41
C SER A 137 8.29 4.35 2.94
N ILE A 138 8.11 4.29 1.61
CA ILE A 138 7.24 3.33 0.92
C ILE A 138 7.93 1.97 0.96
N ARG A 139 7.30 1.00 1.61
CA ARG A 139 7.80 -0.38 1.64
C ARG A 139 6.89 -1.30 0.86
N ALA A 140 7.47 -2.01 -0.09
CA ALA A 140 6.79 -3.00 -0.90
C ALA A 140 7.36 -4.40 -0.65
N TYR A 141 6.48 -5.39 -0.58
CA TYR A 141 6.81 -6.80 -0.38
C TYR A 141 6.08 -7.66 -1.39
N ILE A 142 6.74 -8.76 -1.78
CA ILE A 142 6.15 -9.80 -2.63
C ILE A 142 6.12 -11.10 -1.84
N LEU A 143 4.95 -11.72 -1.75
CA LEU A 143 4.82 -13.08 -1.25
C LEU A 143 5.09 -14.05 -2.40
N SER A 144 6.12 -14.89 -2.29
CA SER A 144 6.41 -15.90 -3.32
C SER A 144 5.42 -17.06 -3.27
N LYS A 145 4.99 -17.57 -4.43
CA LYS A 145 4.18 -18.80 -4.52
C LYS A 145 5.02 -20.03 -4.15
N LYS A 146 6.29 -20.05 -4.56
CA LYS A 146 7.22 -21.18 -4.36
C LYS A 146 7.65 -21.35 -2.90
N THR A 147 7.95 -20.25 -2.21
CA THR A 147 8.49 -20.31 -0.84
C THR A 147 7.43 -19.99 0.22
N ASN A 148 6.32 -19.36 -0.17
CA ASN A 148 5.32 -18.81 0.75
C ASN A 148 5.93 -17.87 1.80
N GLN A 149 7.03 -17.19 1.45
CA GLN A 149 7.69 -16.17 2.25
C GLN A 149 7.51 -14.79 1.62
N TRP A 150 7.36 -13.78 2.47
CA TRP A 150 7.39 -12.38 2.07
C TRP A 150 8.83 -11.91 1.89
N GLU A 151 9.15 -11.43 0.70
CA GLU A 151 10.44 -10.83 0.37
C GLU A 151 10.26 -9.30 0.27
N LEU A 152 11.17 -8.54 0.91
CA LEU A 152 11.22 -7.09 0.71
C LEU A 152 11.60 -6.83 -0.75
N PHE A 153 10.69 -6.18 -1.48
CA PHE A 153 10.93 -5.77 -2.86
C PHE A 153 11.60 -4.39 -2.89
N GLU A 154 11.10 -3.47 -2.07
CA GLU A 154 11.60 -2.10 -2.02
C GLU A 154 11.36 -1.45 -0.66
N ASP A 155 12.32 -0.63 -0.24
CA ASP A 155 12.21 0.36 0.83
C ASP A 155 12.71 1.69 0.25
N HIS A 156 11.79 2.61 -0.06
CA HIS A 156 12.09 3.84 -0.78
C HIS A 156 11.64 5.07 0.02
N PRO A 157 12.53 6.03 0.33
CA PRO A 157 12.14 7.27 0.99
C PRO A 157 11.06 8.02 0.19
N THR A 158 10.06 8.56 0.87
CA THR A 158 9.01 9.31 0.19
C THR A 158 9.56 10.60 -0.41
N SER A 159 9.36 10.76 -1.71
CA SER A 159 9.52 12.02 -2.44
C SER A 159 8.59 11.99 -3.64
N GLY A 160 7.96 13.12 -3.96
CA GLY A 160 6.86 13.13 -4.91
C GLY A 160 6.73 14.39 -5.75
N GLY A 161 5.62 14.44 -6.46
CA GLY A 161 5.22 15.57 -7.29
C GLY A 161 3.74 15.89 -7.11
N ILE A 162 3.31 16.99 -7.73
CA ILE A 162 1.92 17.42 -7.72
C ILE A 162 1.24 16.98 -9.02
N PHE A 163 0.04 16.41 -8.87
CA PHE A 163 -0.78 15.92 -9.96
C PHE A 163 -2.13 16.67 -9.94
N ASP A 164 -2.77 16.78 -11.10
CA ASP A 164 -4.15 17.27 -11.16
C ASP A 164 -5.16 16.18 -10.72
N GLU A 165 -6.43 16.54 -10.64
CA GLU A 165 -7.54 15.63 -10.32
C GLU A 165 -7.69 14.43 -11.27
N GLY A 166 -7.09 14.51 -12.47
CA GLY A 166 -7.05 13.44 -13.46
C GLY A 166 -5.81 12.56 -13.36
N TYR A 167 -4.98 12.73 -12.32
CA TYR A 167 -3.69 12.06 -12.16
C TYR A 167 -2.71 12.35 -13.31
N ALA A 168 -2.76 13.55 -13.90
CA ALA A 168 -1.69 14.04 -14.77
C ALA A 168 -0.64 14.82 -13.96
N HIS A 169 0.63 14.47 -14.14
CA HIS A 169 1.74 15.14 -13.45
C HIS A 169 1.84 16.61 -13.87
N LEU A 170 1.99 17.51 -12.89
CA LEU A 170 2.21 18.95 -13.06
C LEU A 170 3.68 19.31 -12.79
N PRO A 171 4.60 19.15 -13.76
CA PRO A 171 6.04 19.26 -13.53
C PRO A 171 6.53 20.66 -13.12
N HIS A 172 5.69 21.68 -13.28
CA HIS A 172 5.99 23.06 -12.90
C HIS A 172 5.49 23.44 -11.50
N VAL A 173 4.78 22.54 -10.83
CA VAL A 173 4.29 22.72 -9.47
C VAL A 173 5.17 21.88 -8.54
N GLN A 174 5.93 22.56 -7.69
CA GLN A 174 6.78 21.89 -6.72
C GLN A 174 5.94 21.37 -5.55
N ALA A 175 6.22 20.15 -5.11
CA ALA A 175 5.65 19.62 -3.88
C ALA A 175 6.28 20.34 -2.68
N ASP A 176 5.46 20.69 -1.69
CA ASP A 176 5.96 21.21 -0.42
C ASP A 176 6.24 20.03 0.53
N GLU A 177 7.45 19.49 0.41
CA GLU A 177 7.96 18.40 1.22
C GLU A 177 9.25 18.81 1.95
N ARG A 178 9.45 18.26 3.15
CA ARG A 178 10.70 18.40 3.92
C ARG A 178 11.10 17.07 4.51
N GLN A 179 12.39 16.75 4.50
CA GLN A 179 12.87 15.54 5.16
C GLN A 179 13.07 15.81 6.66
N ASP A 180 12.62 14.88 7.49
CA ASP A 180 12.79 14.89 8.95
C ASP A 180 13.21 13.49 9.42
N GLY A 181 14.53 13.30 9.54
CA GLY A 181 15.11 11.99 9.84
C GLY A 181 14.75 10.96 8.76
N GLY A 182 14.07 9.87 9.17
CA GLY A 182 13.61 8.80 8.28
C GLY A 182 12.20 9.02 7.69
N PHE A 183 11.64 10.23 7.83
CA PHE A 183 10.30 10.57 7.39
C PHE A 183 10.31 11.79 6.46
N THR A 184 9.22 11.94 5.71
CA THR A 184 8.95 13.08 4.84
C THR A 184 7.72 13.83 5.34
N LEU A 185 7.86 15.13 5.56
CA LEU A 185 6.82 16.05 6.01
C LEU A 185 6.19 16.73 4.80
N VAL A 186 5.05 16.20 4.37
CA VAL A 186 4.31 16.70 3.21
C VAL A 186 3.28 17.73 3.66
N LYS A 187 3.22 18.87 2.99
CA LYS A 187 2.09 19.79 3.01
C LYS A 187 1.25 19.54 1.76
N PRO A 188 0.13 18.79 1.86
CA PRO A 188 -0.69 18.51 0.69
C PRO A 188 -1.26 19.81 0.10
N PRO A 189 -1.47 19.89 -1.24
CA PRO A 189 -2.11 21.03 -1.88
C PRO A 189 -3.46 21.38 -1.23
N ALA A 190 -3.86 22.65 -1.30
CA ALA A 190 -5.17 23.06 -0.80
C ALA A 190 -6.31 22.34 -1.56
N ALA A 191 -7.45 22.11 -0.89
CA ALA A 191 -8.56 21.35 -1.49
C ALA A 191 -9.12 22.01 -2.76
N ASP A 192 -9.16 23.34 -2.80
CA ASP A 192 -9.64 24.14 -3.94
C ASP A 192 -8.68 24.14 -5.13
N ALA A 193 -7.41 23.78 -4.92
CA ALA A 193 -6.44 23.59 -5.99
C ALA A 193 -6.76 22.37 -6.87
N ARG A 194 -7.62 21.45 -6.39
CA ARG A 194 -7.99 20.21 -7.09
C ARG A 194 -6.77 19.40 -7.54
N GLN A 195 -5.78 19.31 -6.65
CA GLN A 195 -4.48 18.70 -6.86
C GLN A 195 -4.22 17.59 -5.85
N ILE A 196 -3.33 16.67 -6.22
CA ILE A 196 -2.95 15.49 -5.46
C ILE A 196 -1.45 15.55 -5.23
N TYR A 197 -1.01 15.30 -4.01
CA TYR A 197 0.39 14.94 -3.80
C TYR A 197 0.56 13.45 -4.10
N HIS A 198 1.47 13.11 -5.01
CA HIS A 198 1.73 11.73 -5.39
C HIS A 198 3.22 11.43 -5.25
N SER A 199 3.56 10.34 -4.57
CA SER A 199 4.94 9.88 -4.40
C SER A 199 5.06 8.43 -4.83
N TRP A 200 6.19 8.07 -5.41
CA TRP A 200 6.45 6.75 -5.99
C TRP A 200 7.83 6.24 -5.61
N GLY A 201 7.98 4.92 -5.57
CA GLY A 201 9.28 4.24 -5.47
C GLY A 201 10.03 4.21 -6.80
N GLU A 202 11.14 3.49 -6.88
CA GLU A 202 11.82 3.27 -8.16
C GLU A 202 11.14 2.12 -8.92
N PRO A 203 10.94 2.22 -10.25
CA PRO A 203 10.51 1.07 -11.03
C PRO A 203 11.59 -0.01 -10.98
N LYS A 204 11.29 -1.15 -10.36
CA LYS A 204 12.24 -2.26 -10.17
C LYS A 204 11.79 -3.50 -10.92
N ALA A 205 12.76 -4.26 -11.41
CA ALA A 205 12.50 -5.53 -12.07
C ALA A 205 12.00 -6.57 -11.06
N LEU A 206 10.95 -7.29 -11.44
CA LEU A 206 10.46 -8.47 -10.75
C LEU A 206 11.44 -9.63 -10.98
N LYS A 207 11.84 -10.31 -9.90
CA LYS A 207 12.72 -11.48 -9.97
C LYS A 207 12.12 -12.61 -10.81
N ASP A 208 10.82 -12.86 -10.63
CA ASP A 208 10.03 -13.82 -11.41
C ASP A 208 8.56 -13.37 -11.43
N PRO A 209 8.06 -12.79 -12.54
CA PRO A 209 6.67 -12.35 -12.67
C PRO A 209 5.63 -13.47 -12.47
N SER A 210 6.01 -14.74 -12.65
CA SER A 210 5.12 -15.88 -12.46
C SER A 210 4.99 -16.31 -10.99
N ASP A 211 5.96 -15.95 -10.14
CA ASP A 211 6.08 -16.35 -8.75
C ASP A 211 5.56 -15.29 -7.75
N ILE A 212 4.46 -14.63 -8.10
CA ILE A 212 3.80 -13.65 -7.23
C ILE A 212 2.53 -14.26 -6.65
N LYS A 213 2.49 -14.48 -5.34
CA LYS A 213 1.29 -14.93 -4.61
C LYS A 213 0.50 -13.77 -4.02
N ALA A 214 1.18 -12.70 -3.64
CA ALA A 214 0.58 -11.44 -3.19
C ALA A 214 1.58 -10.29 -3.36
N VAL A 215 1.07 -9.09 -3.56
CA VAL A 215 1.82 -7.83 -3.41
C VAL A 215 1.26 -7.10 -2.19
N HIS A 216 2.17 -6.56 -1.37
CA HIS A 216 1.84 -5.70 -0.24
C HIS A 216 2.65 -4.41 -0.33
N VAL A 217 2.01 -3.26 -0.14
CA VAL A 217 2.66 -1.96 -0.06
C VAL A 217 2.15 -1.24 1.17
N ARG A 218 3.05 -0.57 1.90
CA ARG A 218 2.68 0.12 3.14
C ARG A 218 3.50 1.37 3.41
N VAL A 219 2.88 2.27 4.16
CA VAL A 219 3.51 3.43 4.80
C VAL A 219 2.93 3.62 6.21
N PHE A 220 3.69 4.29 7.06
CA PHE A 220 3.18 4.89 8.28
C PHE A 220 2.96 6.38 8.09
N THR A 221 1.85 6.89 8.62
CA THR A 221 1.54 8.32 8.58
C THR A 221 1.03 8.85 9.91
N ARG A 222 1.27 10.14 10.17
CA ARG A 222 0.56 10.92 11.20
C ARG A 222 0.52 12.40 10.84
N LEU A 223 -0.36 13.15 11.52
CA LEU A 223 -0.39 14.59 11.46
C LEU A 223 0.65 15.21 12.40
N VAL A 224 1.42 16.17 11.87
CA VAL A 224 2.40 16.97 12.62
C VAL A 224 2.19 18.45 12.35
N LEU A 225 2.74 19.30 13.22
CA LEU A 225 2.71 20.74 12.98
C LEU A 225 3.64 21.12 11.83
N ASP A 226 3.21 22.07 11.01
CA ASP A 226 4.04 22.65 9.95
C ASP A 226 5.11 23.59 10.55
N ASP A 227 4.66 24.56 11.36
CA ASP A 227 5.48 25.36 12.26
C ASP A 227 5.27 24.87 13.71
N PRO A 228 6.31 24.33 14.37
CA PRO A 228 6.25 23.91 15.76
C PRO A 228 5.86 25.02 16.75
N ASN A 229 6.02 26.29 16.37
CA ASN A 229 5.65 27.46 17.18
C ASN A 229 4.28 28.05 16.80
N GLY A 230 3.65 27.52 15.75
CA GLY A 230 2.32 27.94 15.30
C GLY A 230 1.18 27.33 16.11
N PRO A 231 -0.07 27.74 15.84
CA PRO A 231 -1.24 27.14 16.50
C PRO A 231 -1.39 25.67 16.14
N ASP A 232 -1.83 24.84 17.10
CA ASP A 232 -2.17 23.45 16.84
C ASP A 232 -3.57 23.33 16.23
N ASP A 233 -3.61 23.16 14.91
CA ASP A 233 -4.85 23.02 14.14
C ASP A 233 -5.03 21.62 13.54
N ARG A 234 -4.29 20.61 14.03
CA ARG A 234 -4.36 19.25 13.48
C ARG A 234 -5.74 18.61 13.57
N HIS A 235 -6.54 19.00 14.56
CA HIS A 235 -7.93 18.57 14.70
C HIS A 235 -8.85 19.08 13.56
N LEU A 236 -8.44 20.13 12.85
CA LEU A 236 -9.09 20.68 11.66
C LEU A 236 -8.58 20.07 10.34
N ALA A 237 -7.54 19.23 10.41
CA ALA A 237 -6.94 18.64 9.23
C ALA A 237 -7.78 17.47 8.71
N LYS A 238 -8.00 17.46 7.39
CA LYS A 238 -8.73 16.44 6.65
C LYS A 238 -7.90 16.03 5.44
N TYR A 239 -6.91 15.19 5.70
CA TYR A 239 -6.10 14.56 4.67
C TYR A 239 -6.42 13.06 4.59
N ALA A 240 -6.53 12.54 3.38
CA ALA A 240 -6.71 11.12 3.13
C ALA A 240 -5.57 10.58 2.27
N LEU A 241 -5.12 9.36 2.57
CA LEU A 241 -3.99 8.73 1.91
C LEU A 241 -4.41 7.40 1.26
N GLN A 242 -4.00 7.21 0.00
CA GLN A 242 -4.07 5.94 -0.71
C GLN A 242 -2.67 5.38 -0.91
N VAL A 243 -2.58 4.05 -0.94
CA VAL A 243 -1.38 3.30 -1.26
C VAL A 243 -1.70 2.37 -2.42
N GLY A 244 -0.75 2.19 -3.33
CA GLY A 244 -0.92 1.28 -4.45
C GLY A 244 0.41 0.86 -5.06
N ALA A 245 0.31 0.16 -6.18
CA ALA A 245 1.44 -0.13 -7.04
C ALA A 245 0.96 -0.32 -8.47
N ASP A 246 1.86 -0.08 -9.42
CA ASP A 246 1.64 -0.35 -10.84
C ASP A 246 2.62 -1.41 -11.34
N TYR A 247 2.14 -2.26 -12.25
CA TYR A 247 3.06 -3.05 -13.05
C TYR A 247 3.53 -2.24 -14.25
N TYR A 248 4.73 -2.57 -14.72
CA TYR A 248 5.32 -2.02 -15.93
C TYR A 248 5.78 -3.18 -16.83
N PRO A 249 5.69 -3.05 -18.17
CA PRO A 249 6.18 -4.11 -19.05
C PRO A 249 7.65 -4.43 -18.81
N GLU A 250 8.47 -3.39 -18.62
CA GLU A 250 9.90 -3.45 -18.32
C GLU A 250 10.26 -2.24 -17.45
N VAL A 251 11.44 -2.26 -16.82
CA VAL A 251 11.98 -1.07 -16.16
C VAL A 251 12.20 0.04 -17.21
N GLY A 252 11.71 1.24 -16.92
CA GLY A 252 11.85 2.41 -17.79
C GLY A 252 10.75 2.55 -18.86
N SER A 253 9.80 1.61 -18.94
CA SER A 253 8.62 1.80 -19.80
C SER A 253 7.84 3.04 -19.39
N THR A 254 7.34 3.78 -20.37
CA THR A 254 6.52 4.98 -20.14
C THR A 254 5.17 4.88 -20.84
N VAL A 255 4.17 5.59 -20.31
CA VAL A 255 2.84 5.71 -20.95
C VAL A 255 2.87 6.41 -22.31
N ASN A 256 4.01 6.98 -22.72
CA ASN A 256 4.21 7.59 -24.03
C ASN A 256 4.90 6.65 -25.03
N ASP A 257 5.29 5.44 -24.63
CA ASP A 257 5.89 4.46 -25.54
C ASP A 257 4.88 4.03 -26.60
N ALA A 258 5.33 3.82 -27.84
CA ALA A 258 4.44 3.55 -28.98
C ALA A 258 3.49 2.35 -28.77
N ASP A 259 3.96 1.32 -28.05
CA ASP A 259 3.19 0.12 -27.71
C ASP A 259 2.19 0.30 -26.55
N LEU A 260 2.25 1.44 -25.85
CA LEU A 260 1.45 1.76 -24.66
C LEU A 260 0.54 2.97 -24.86
N LEU A 261 0.60 3.60 -26.03
CA LEU A 261 -0.33 4.67 -26.39
C LEU A 261 -1.78 4.17 -26.33
N MET A 262 -2.67 5.01 -25.80
CA MET A 262 -4.09 4.73 -25.67
C MET A 262 -4.90 5.55 -26.67
N LYS A 263 -6.03 5.00 -27.12
CA LYS A 263 -7.07 5.72 -27.85
C LYS A 263 -7.66 6.78 -26.91
N GLY A 264 -7.66 8.03 -27.34
CA GLY A 264 -8.07 9.17 -26.51
C GLY A 264 -6.90 9.82 -25.78
N GLN A 265 -7.16 10.51 -24.67
CA GLN A 265 -6.14 11.23 -23.90
C GLN A 265 -5.61 10.45 -22.68
N GLY A 266 -5.96 9.16 -22.56
CA GLY A 266 -5.54 8.36 -21.42
C GLY A 266 -4.04 8.07 -21.42
N LYS A 267 -3.41 8.20 -20.25
CA LYS A 267 -1.97 7.97 -20.02
C LYS A 267 -1.73 7.32 -18.66
N TRP A 268 -2.04 6.03 -18.53
CA TRP A 268 -1.82 5.29 -17.29
C TRP A 268 -1.47 3.83 -17.56
N PHE A 269 -0.71 3.25 -16.64
CA PHE A 269 -0.53 1.80 -16.56
C PHE A 269 -1.71 1.18 -15.81
N PRO A 270 -2.09 -0.07 -16.12
CA PRO A 270 -2.99 -0.82 -15.27
C PRO A 270 -2.25 -1.12 -13.96
N GLY A 271 -2.86 -0.73 -12.85
CA GLY A 271 -2.28 -0.96 -11.53
C GLY A 271 -2.15 -2.45 -11.18
N VAL A 272 -1.32 -2.75 -10.20
CA VAL A 272 -1.49 -3.95 -9.35
C VAL A 272 -2.82 -3.81 -8.61
N GLY A 273 -3.03 -2.64 -8.02
CA GLY A 273 -4.23 -2.24 -7.30
C GLY A 273 -3.97 -1.05 -6.38
N ILE A 274 -5.01 -0.69 -5.63
CA ILE A 274 -5.04 0.49 -4.76
C ILE A 274 -5.83 0.18 -3.48
N SER A 275 -5.37 0.69 -2.34
CA SER A 275 -6.10 0.66 -1.07
C SER A 275 -7.31 1.60 -1.09
N ARG A 276 -8.16 1.51 -0.07
CA ARG A 276 -9.07 2.61 0.22
C ARG A 276 -8.26 3.84 0.63
N ALA A 277 -8.84 5.02 0.47
CA ALA A 277 -8.29 6.23 1.05
C ALA A 277 -8.56 6.24 2.56
N VAL A 278 -7.50 6.43 3.35
CA VAL A 278 -7.53 6.40 4.81
C VAL A 278 -7.24 7.77 5.35
N GLN A 279 -8.08 8.27 6.25
CA GLN A 279 -7.85 9.57 6.86
C GLN A 279 -6.65 9.52 7.80
N VAL A 280 -5.74 10.48 7.65
CA VAL A 280 -4.56 10.63 8.51
C VAL A 280 -4.97 11.28 9.84
N THR A 281 -4.48 10.75 10.97
CA THR A 281 -4.76 11.25 12.32
C THR A 281 -3.48 11.64 13.05
N ASN A 282 -3.59 12.16 14.28
CA ASN A 282 -2.43 12.55 15.10
C ASN A 282 -1.59 11.34 15.53
N GLU A 283 -2.23 10.19 15.69
CA GLU A 283 -1.58 8.93 16.01
C GLU A 283 -0.95 8.33 14.75
N GLN A 284 0.24 7.75 14.92
CA GLN A 284 0.86 7.02 13.83
C GLN A 284 0.00 5.83 13.44
N ARG A 285 -0.35 5.77 12.15
CA ARG A 285 -1.22 4.75 11.58
C ARG A 285 -0.53 4.09 10.39
N LEU A 286 -0.70 2.78 10.28
CA LEU A 286 -0.41 2.02 9.08
C LEU A 286 -1.52 2.25 8.04
N THR A 287 -1.12 2.59 6.82
CA THR A 287 -2.00 2.46 5.65
C THR A 287 -1.33 1.52 4.66
N SER A 288 -2.10 0.59 4.09
CA SER A 288 -1.55 -0.42 3.19
C SER A 288 -2.47 -0.84 2.06
N PHE A 289 -1.85 -1.29 0.99
CA PHE A 289 -2.48 -2.05 -0.08
C PHE A 289 -2.02 -3.50 -0.01
N THR A 290 -2.94 -4.44 -0.19
CA THR A 290 -2.61 -5.86 -0.41
C THR A 290 -3.55 -6.43 -1.46
N THR A 291 -3.02 -7.25 -2.35
CA THR A 291 -3.81 -8.01 -3.35
C THR A 291 -4.68 -9.09 -2.68
N LEU A 292 -5.83 -8.70 -2.12
CA LEU A 292 -6.76 -9.56 -1.39
C LEU A 292 -8.05 -9.79 -2.17
N ASP A 293 -8.61 -10.99 -2.03
CA ASP A 293 -9.87 -11.40 -2.68
C ASP A 293 -11.10 -10.67 -2.11
N ALA A 294 -10.99 -10.13 -0.90
CA ALA A 294 -12.06 -9.36 -0.26
C ALA A 294 -12.24 -7.93 -0.81
N ALA A 295 -11.27 -7.43 -1.58
CA ALA A 295 -11.38 -6.13 -2.25
C ALA A 295 -12.28 -6.22 -3.49
N VAL A 296 -12.67 -5.06 -4.04
CA VAL A 296 -13.33 -5.03 -5.34
C VAL A 296 -12.33 -5.47 -6.41
N GLN A 297 -12.64 -6.56 -7.12
CA GLN A 297 -11.83 -7.01 -8.25
C GLN A 297 -12.32 -6.25 -9.51
N GLU A 298 -11.44 -5.51 -10.18
CA GLU A 298 -11.79 -4.84 -11.43
C GLU A 298 -12.29 -5.85 -12.49
N PRO A 299 -13.11 -5.45 -13.49
CA PRO A 299 -13.55 -6.32 -14.56
C PRO A 299 -12.43 -6.54 -15.60
N GLY A 300 -12.22 -7.81 -15.96
CA GLY A 300 -11.14 -8.28 -16.85
C GLY A 300 -10.61 -9.62 -16.38
N GLY A 301 -9.42 -10.04 -16.84
CA GLY A 301 -8.76 -11.26 -16.33
C GLY A 301 -8.54 -11.24 -14.81
N SER A 302 -8.61 -10.07 -14.18
CA SER A 302 -8.75 -9.81 -12.74
C SER A 302 -9.91 -10.51 -12.02
N LYS A 303 -10.85 -11.13 -12.76
CA LYS A 303 -11.81 -12.12 -12.22
C LYS A 303 -11.21 -13.54 -12.09
N ASN A 304 -9.94 -13.73 -12.40
CA ASN A 304 -9.24 -14.99 -12.18
C ASN A 304 -9.20 -15.24 -10.67
N PRO A 305 -9.75 -16.36 -10.17
CA PRO A 305 -9.77 -16.65 -8.74
C PRO A 305 -8.37 -16.76 -8.12
N ASN A 306 -7.33 -16.89 -8.94
CA ASN A 306 -5.93 -16.92 -8.51
C ASN A 306 -5.24 -15.54 -8.57
N GLY A 307 -5.96 -14.48 -8.94
CA GLY A 307 -5.43 -13.11 -9.06
C GLY A 307 -5.23 -12.39 -7.74
N SER A 308 -5.71 -12.96 -6.63
CA SER A 308 -5.70 -12.37 -5.30
C SER A 308 -5.43 -13.42 -4.23
N LEU A 309 -4.84 -13.00 -3.11
CA LEU A 309 -4.63 -13.83 -1.94
C LEU A 309 -5.91 -13.91 -1.11
N ASN A 310 -6.26 -15.10 -0.63
CA ASN A 310 -7.40 -15.27 0.25
C ASN A 310 -7.15 -14.67 1.65
N VAL A 311 -8.17 -14.01 2.21
CA VAL A 311 -8.07 -13.38 3.55
C VAL A 311 -7.66 -14.36 4.65
N GLU A 312 -8.13 -15.61 4.63
CA GLU A 312 -7.74 -16.60 5.65
C GLU A 312 -6.27 -16.99 5.53
N GLU A 313 -5.75 -17.09 4.30
CA GLU A 313 -4.31 -17.31 4.07
C GLU A 313 -3.50 -16.10 4.55
N PHE A 314 -3.97 -14.89 4.25
CA PHE A 314 -3.33 -13.66 4.70
C PHE A 314 -3.25 -13.57 6.23
N ARG A 315 -4.33 -13.94 6.94
CA ARG A 315 -4.31 -13.98 8.42
C ARG A 315 -3.29 -14.96 8.99
N LYS A 316 -3.02 -16.07 8.28
CA LYS A 316 -2.04 -17.09 8.71
C LYS A 316 -0.61 -16.69 8.36
N ASN A 317 -0.42 -15.85 7.34
CA ASN A 317 0.89 -15.43 6.86
C ASN A 317 0.88 -13.93 6.47
N PRO A 318 0.72 -13.01 7.43
CA PRO A 318 0.71 -11.58 7.14
C PRO A 318 2.11 -11.08 6.77
N PRO A 319 2.22 -9.98 6.00
CA PRO A 319 3.48 -9.36 5.65
C PRO A 319 4.20 -8.80 6.88
N PRO A 320 5.52 -8.56 6.81
CA PRO A 320 6.27 -7.91 7.88
C PRO A 320 5.75 -6.51 8.19
N PHE A 321 5.72 -6.14 9.49
CA PHE A 321 5.32 -4.83 9.99
C PHE A 321 6.51 -3.87 10.13
#